data_AF-A0A4U5VPN6-F1
#
_entry.id   AF-A0A4U5VPN6-F1
#
_cell.length_a   1.000
_cell.length_b   1.000
_cell.length_c   1.000
_cell.angle_alpha   90.00
_cell.angle_beta   90.00
_cell.angle_gamma   90.00
#
_symmetry.space_group_name_H-M   'P 1'
#
loop_
_entity.id
_entity.type
_entity.pdbx_description
1 polymer ?
#
loop_
_entity_poly.entity_id
_entity_poly.type
_entity_poly.pdbx_seq_one_letter_code
_entity_poly.pdbx_strand_id
1 'polypeptide(L)'
;MVDRVSVTAEGGAGGRPPNRPGGGAMRIHRHFPYPANQMYVVVLHRELKPMRVYRLNVSYDAAIEDELLGFFRSSYTLQRERRYLAVTQFSPIHARKAFPCFDEPVYKATFSLALRHDPQYTSLSNMPVESSSLADEDGWVTNRFARTPRMSTYYLAWAVCNFTYKETQTDSGVTVSSLQREMLLLRLVGESAAD
;
A
#
# COMPACT_ATOMS: atom_id res chain seq x y z
N MET A 1 4.36 -15.41 -0.65
CA MET A 1 5.43 -16.10 0.10
C MET A 1 6.34 -15.07 0.75
N VAL A 2 6.76 -15.30 2.00
CA VAL A 2 7.79 -14.44 2.64
C VAL A 2 9.16 -14.93 2.23
N ASP A 3 9.97 -14.03 1.68
CA ASP A 3 11.34 -14.29 1.22
C ASP A 3 12.36 -14.00 2.32
N ARG A 4 12.34 -12.76 2.86
CA ARG A 4 13.33 -12.31 3.83
C ARG A 4 12.69 -11.61 5.03
N VAL A 5 13.21 -11.89 6.22
CA VAL A 5 12.79 -11.23 7.47
C VAL A 5 14.00 -10.70 8.22
N SER A 6 13.89 -9.49 8.75
CA SER A 6 14.89 -8.92 9.67
C SER A 6 14.22 -8.16 10.79
N VAL A 7 14.84 -8.17 11.97
CA VAL A 7 14.37 -7.41 13.15
C VAL A 7 15.53 -6.59 13.68
N THR A 8 15.31 -5.30 13.88
CA THR A 8 16.28 -4.39 14.52
C THR A 8 15.60 -3.67 15.68
N ALA A 9 16.36 -3.40 16.75
CA ALA A 9 15.88 -2.54 17.83
C ALA A 9 16.28 -1.10 17.51
N GLU A 10 15.37 -0.14 17.62
CA GLU A 10 15.75 1.26 17.50
C GLU A 10 16.56 1.70 18.73
N GLY A 11 17.58 2.52 18.49
CA GLY A 11 18.38 3.12 19.56
C GLY A 11 17.54 4.13 20.32
N GLY A 12 17.41 3.96 21.63
CA GLY A 12 16.69 4.92 22.47
C GLY A 12 17.29 6.32 22.36
N ALA A 13 16.43 7.34 22.45
CA ALA A 13 16.81 8.74 22.52
C ALA A 13 17.76 8.99 23.70
N GLY A 14 19.06 8.88 23.42
CA GLY A 14 20.16 9.25 24.30
C GLY A 14 21.25 9.81 23.39
N GLY A 15 21.44 11.12 23.44
CA GLY A 15 22.17 11.93 22.47
C GLY A 15 23.50 11.33 21.99
N ARG A 16 23.46 10.62 20.87
CA ARG A 16 24.65 10.17 20.12
C ARG A 16 24.52 10.59 18.67
N PRO A 17 25.63 11.00 18.04
CA PRO A 17 25.62 11.59 16.70
C PRO A 17 25.13 10.59 15.64
N PRO A 18 24.54 11.09 14.54
CA PRO A 18 23.75 10.32 13.56
C PRO A 18 24.55 9.35 12.66
N ASN A 19 25.85 9.14 12.90
CA ASN A 19 26.73 8.46 11.95
C ASN A 19 27.16 7.02 12.35
N ARG A 20 26.32 6.30 13.10
CA ARG A 20 26.47 4.85 13.29
C ARG A 20 25.13 4.15 13.12
N PRO A 21 25.06 3.00 12.42
CA PRO A 21 23.85 2.16 12.39
C PRO A 21 23.66 1.52 13.77
N GLY A 22 23.13 2.31 14.71
CA GLY A 22 23.05 2.04 16.15
C GLY A 22 21.77 1.32 16.58
N GLY A 23 21.21 0.47 15.73
CA GLY A 23 20.15 -0.44 16.09
C GLY A 23 20.68 -1.87 16.12
N GLY A 24 20.83 -2.45 17.31
CA GLY A 24 21.34 -3.82 17.44
C GLY A 24 20.41 -4.79 16.68
N ALA A 25 20.93 -5.39 15.60
CA ALA A 25 20.21 -6.41 14.86
C ALA A 25 19.84 -7.57 15.80
N MET A 26 18.59 -7.98 15.76
CA MET A 26 18.11 -9.11 16.56
C MET A 26 18.27 -10.39 15.78
N ARG A 27 18.90 -11.38 16.41
CA ARG A 27 19.09 -12.69 15.80
C ARG A 27 17.77 -13.46 15.78
N ILE A 28 17.28 -13.77 14.58
CA ILE A 28 16.12 -14.64 14.36
C ILE A 28 16.58 -16.09 14.51
N HIS A 29 15.87 -16.86 15.33
CA HIS A 29 16.09 -18.30 15.51
C HIS A 29 15.45 -19.10 14.37
N ARG A 30 14.17 -18.82 14.08
CA ARG A 30 13.43 -19.38 12.93
C ARG A 30 12.22 -18.52 12.62
N HIS A 31 11.65 -18.67 11.44
CA HIS A 31 10.37 -18.10 11.08
C HIS A 31 9.59 -19.06 10.17
N PHE A 32 8.27 -19.07 10.27
CA PHE A 32 7.42 -20.05 9.58
C PHE A 32 5.97 -19.57 9.48
N PRO A 33 5.22 -19.99 8.45
CA PRO A 33 3.77 -19.77 8.41
C PRO A 33 3.04 -20.65 9.45
N TYR A 34 1.97 -20.12 10.03
CA TYR A 34 1.06 -20.85 10.90
C TYR A 34 -0.38 -20.72 10.37
N PRO A 35 -0.77 -21.59 9.40
CA PRO A 35 -2.00 -21.41 8.62
C PRO A 35 -3.29 -21.46 9.43
N ALA A 36 -3.33 -22.24 10.52
CA ALA A 36 -4.52 -22.40 11.35
C ALA A 36 -5.10 -21.07 11.85
N ASN A 37 -4.23 -20.09 12.12
CA ASN A 37 -4.63 -18.75 12.57
C ASN A 37 -4.30 -17.66 11.53
N GLN A 38 -3.92 -18.04 10.31
CA GLN A 38 -3.44 -17.13 9.27
C GLN A 38 -2.29 -16.20 9.73
N MET A 39 -1.36 -16.76 10.50
CA MET A 39 -0.24 -16.01 11.07
C MET A 39 1.08 -16.34 10.39
N TYR A 40 2.03 -15.41 10.47
CA TYR A 40 3.43 -15.65 10.16
C TYR A 40 4.26 -15.42 11.43
N VAL A 41 4.98 -16.45 11.87
CA VAL A 41 5.65 -16.45 13.17
C VAL A 41 7.14 -16.18 12.98
N VAL A 42 7.69 -15.24 13.74
CA VAL A 42 9.13 -14.94 13.80
C VAL A 42 9.61 -15.19 15.21
N VAL A 43 10.44 -16.22 15.39
CA VAL A 43 11.01 -16.60 16.69
C VAL A 43 12.40 -15.98 16.82
N LEU A 44 12.63 -15.21 17.88
CA LEU A 44 13.90 -14.56 18.16
C LEU A 44 14.72 -15.39 19.16
N HIS A 45 16.05 -15.27 19.11
CA HIS A 45 16.94 -15.91 20.10
C HIS A 45 16.84 -15.30 21.50
N ARG A 46 16.27 -14.10 21.62
CA ARG A 46 16.11 -13.36 22.88
C ARG A 46 14.76 -12.65 22.87
N GLU A 47 14.18 -12.51 24.04
CA GLU A 47 12.94 -11.78 24.24
C GLU A 47 13.10 -10.29 23.89
N LEU A 48 12.01 -9.70 23.40
CA LEU A 48 11.90 -8.25 23.22
C LEU A 48 11.79 -7.60 24.60
N LYS A 49 12.48 -6.48 24.79
CA LYS A 49 12.38 -5.70 26.02
C LYS A 49 11.16 -4.78 25.93
N PRO A 50 10.35 -4.67 26.99
CA PRO A 50 9.25 -3.71 27.04
C PRO A 50 9.71 -2.27 26.78
N MET A 51 8.79 -1.43 26.31
CA MET A 51 9.00 0.00 26.08
C MET A 51 10.12 0.36 25.10
N ARG A 52 10.49 -0.57 24.21
CA ARG A 52 11.41 -0.31 23.09
C ARG A 52 10.68 -0.41 21.76
N VAL A 53 11.12 0.42 20.82
CA VAL A 53 10.68 0.34 19.43
C VAL A 53 11.55 -0.65 18.68
N TYR A 54 10.90 -1.51 17.91
CA TYR A 54 11.52 -2.50 17.05
C TYR A 54 11.02 -2.31 15.63
N ARG A 55 11.92 -2.50 14.68
CA ARG A 55 11.60 -2.49 13.26
C ARG A 55 11.67 -3.92 12.73
N LEU A 56 10.51 -4.43 12.30
CA LEU A 56 10.38 -5.67 11.56
C LEU A 56 10.33 -5.32 10.07
N ASN A 57 11.31 -5.76 9.29
CA ASN A 57 11.24 -5.67 7.82
C ASN A 57 10.96 -7.05 7.25
N VAL A 58 9.96 -7.13 6.37
CA VAL A 58 9.55 -8.36 5.68
C VAL A 58 9.54 -8.10 4.18
N SER A 59 10.31 -8.89 3.43
CA SER A 59 10.24 -8.97 1.97
C SER A 59 9.36 -10.16 1.60
N TYR A 60 8.41 -9.95 0.70
CA TYR A 60 7.42 -10.96 0.35
C TYR A 60 6.91 -10.76 -1.07
N ASP A 61 6.41 -11.84 -1.65
CA ASP A 61 5.65 -11.88 -2.89
C ASP A 61 4.20 -12.25 -2.58
N ALA A 62 3.24 -11.67 -3.29
CA ALA A 62 1.84 -12.07 -3.20
C ALA A 62 1.23 -12.06 -4.60
N ALA A 63 0.34 -13.02 -4.87
CA ALA A 63 -0.43 -13.00 -6.10
C ALA A 63 -1.45 -11.84 -6.02
N ILE A 64 -1.69 -11.19 -7.15
CA ILE A 64 -2.85 -10.32 -7.29
C ILE A 64 -4.05 -11.24 -7.55
N GLU A 65 -5.00 -11.21 -6.62
CA GLU A 65 -6.15 -12.12 -6.60
C GLU A 65 -7.13 -11.81 -7.75
N ASP A 66 -7.90 -12.82 -8.17
CA ASP A 66 -9.06 -12.63 -9.07
C ASP A 66 -10.38 -12.43 -8.28
N GLU A 67 -10.37 -12.69 -6.97
CA GLU A 67 -11.49 -12.44 -6.06
C GLU A 67 -11.50 -10.98 -5.59
N LEU A 68 -12.68 -10.38 -5.38
CA LEU A 68 -12.85 -8.97 -5.01
C LEU A 68 -12.43 -8.61 -3.56
N LEU A 69 -11.46 -9.32 -2.98
CA LEU A 69 -10.99 -9.19 -1.60
C LEU A 69 -9.47 -9.21 -1.54
N GLY A 70 -8.88 -8.40 -0.65
CA GLY A 70 -7.42 -8.25 -0.57
C GLY A 70 -6.92 -7.29 -1.64
N PHE A 71 -5.79 -7.60 -2.27
CA PHE A 71 -5.32 -6.87 -3.45
C PHE A 71 -5.61 -7.71 -4.69
N PHE A 72 -6.55 -7.23 -5.51
CA PHE A 72 -7.13 -8.02 -6.59
C PHE A 72 -7.10 -7.25 -7.91
N ARG A 73 -7.17 -7.98 -9.02
CA ARG A 73 -7.31 -7.41 -10.34
C ARG A 73 -8.75 -7.53 -10.84
N SER A 74 -9.18 -6.51 -11.54
CA SER A 74 -10.39 -6.54 -12.37
C SER A 74 -10.01 -6.17 -13.79
N SER A 75 -10.95 -6.34 -14.72
CA SER A 75 -10.74 -5.93 -16.11
C SER A 75 -11.99 -5.33 -16.72
N TYR A 76 -11.78 -4.56 -17.78
CA TYR A 76 -12.83 -3.98 -18.58
C TYR A 76 -12.41 -3.89 -20.04
N THR A 77 -13.38 -3.83 -20.94
CA THR A 77 -13.12 -3.67 -22.37
C THR A 77 -13.29 -2.21 -22.77
N LEU A 78 -12.28 -1.63 -23.41
CA LEU A 78 -12.34 -0.32 -24.05
C LEU A 78 -11.89 -0.48 -25.50
N GLN A 79 -12.70 -0.03 -26.47
CA GLN A 79 -12.35 -0.11 -27.90
C GLN A 79 -11.88 -1.51 -28.36
N ARG A 80 -12.51 -2.58 -27.84
CA ARG A 80 -12.17 -4.00 -28.07
C ARG A 80 -10.85 -4.48 -27.45
N GLU A 81 -10.15 -3.62 -26.72
CA GLU A 81 -8.97 -3.97 -25.92
C GLU A 81 -9.37 -4.27 -24.47
N ARG A 82 -8.88 -5.38 -23.92
CA ARG A 82 -9.05 -5.69 -22.49
C ARG A 82 -7.99 -4.96 -21.67
N ARG A 83 -8.45 -4.11 -20.76
CA ARG A 83 -7.63 -3.35 -19.82
C ARG A 83 -7.82 -3.90 -18.41
N TYR A 84 -6.75 -3.91 -17.65
CA TYR A 84 -6.77 -4.37 -16.26
C TYR A 84 -6.69 -3.19 -15.30
N LEU A 85 -7.12 -3.42 -14.07
CA LEU A 85 -6.87 -2.55 -12.94
C LEU A 85 -6.61 -3.43 -11.73
N ALA A 86 -5.79 -2.95 -10.80
CA ALA A 86 -5.58 -3.61 -9.52
C ALA A 86 -6.06 -2.69 -8.39
N VAL A 87 -6.85 -3.22 -7.46
CA VAL A 87 -7.52 -2.46 -6.41
C VAL A 87 -7.50 -3.25 -5.10
N THR A 88 -7.48 -2.55 -3.98
CA THR A 88 -7.59 -3.15 -2.65
C THR A 88 -9.01 -3.11 -2.09
N GLN A 89 -9.45 -4.20 -1.47
CA GLN A 89 -10.61 -4.26 -0.60
C GLN A 89 -10.26 -5.05 0.66
N PHE A 90 -9.96 -4.34 1.76
CA PHE A 90 -9.42 -4.96 2.97
C PHE A 90 -10.42 -5.22 4.08
N SER A 91 -11.58 -4.55 4.08
CA SER A 91 -12.56 -4.78 5.13
C SER A 91 -13.21 -6.18 5.00
N PRO A 92 -13.36 -6.94 6.09
CA PRO A 92 -12.91 -6.61 7.45
C PRO A 92 -11.48 -7.09 7.80
N ILE A 93 -10.99 -8.17 7.17
CA ILE A 93 -9.75 -8.89 7.57
C ILE A 93 -8.90 -9.34 6.37
N HIS A 94 -8.95 -8.60 5.27
CA HIS A 94 -8.30 -8.99 4.01
C HIS A 94 -7.01 -8.22 3.71
N ALA A 95 -6.58 -7.28 4.57
CA ALA A 95 -5.29 -6.62 4.42
C ALA A 95 -4.14 -7.64 4.47
N ARG A 96 -4.26 -8.67 5.32
CA ARG A 96 -3.31 -9.78 5.43
C ARG A 96 -3.11 -10.59 4.14
N LYS A 97 -4.04 -10.53 3.18
CA LYS A 97 -3.88 -11.15 1.86
C LYS A 97 -2.89 -10.37 0.98
N ALA A 98 -2.81 -9.05 1.16
CA ALA A 98 -1.99 -8.16 0.34
C ALA A 98 -0.59 -7.90 0.94
N PHE A 99 -0.47 -7.83 2.26
CA PHE A 99 0.80 -7.61 2.94
C PHE A 99 0.82 -8.14 4.38
N PRO A 100 1.97 -8.57 4.92
CA PRO A 100 2.10 -8.96 6.33
C PRO A 100 1.79 -7.77 7.26
N CYS A 101 0.76 -7.91 8.10
CA CYS A 101 0.34 -6.86 9.02
C CYS A 101 -0.37 -7.41 10.27
N PHE A 102 -0.49 -6.57 11.30
CA PHE A 102 -1.34 -6.83 12.46
C PHE A 102 -2.78 -6.47 12.10
N ASP A 103 -3.48 -7.40 11.45
CA ASP A 103 -4.76 -7.16 10.81
C ASP A 103 -5.96 -7.30 11.76
N GLU A 104 -5.94 -6.49 12.82
CA GLU A 104 -7.07 -6.30 13.74
C GLU A 104 -7.33 -4.80 13.95
N PRO A 105 -8.60 -4.35 14.07
CA PRO A 105 -8.94 -2.93 14.13
C PRO A 105 -8.24 -2.12 15.23
N VAL A 106 -7.89 -2.76 16.35
CA VAL A 106 -7.23 -2.14 17.50
C VAL A 106 -5.80 -1.69 17.21
N TYR A 107 -5.10 -2.36 16.28
CA TYR A 107 -3.70 -2.09 15.94
C TYR A 107 -3.57 -0.95 14.93
N LYS A 108 -4.02 0.25 15.31
CA LYS A 108 -3.93 1.44 14.45
C LYS A 108 -2.48 1.92 14.28
N ALA A 109 -2.09 2.17 13.04
CA ALA A 109 -0.76 2.64 12.67
C ALA A 109 -0.83 3.76 11.60
N THR A 110 0.30 4.40 11.33
CA THR A 110 0.49 5.27 10.16
C THR A 110 1.12 4.47 9.03
N PHE A 111 0.77 4.76 7.78
CA PHE A 111 1.29 4.06 6.61
C PHE A 111 2.00 5.02 5.67
N SER A 112 3.16 4.60 5.15
CA SER A 112 3.88 5.29 4.07
C SER A 112 4.00 4.29 2.92
N LEU A 113 3.31 4.57 1.81
CA LEU A 113 3.20 3.67 0.67
C LEU A 113 4.06 4.16 -0.48
N ALA A 114 4.73 3.22 -1.16
CA ALA A 114 5.33 3.47 -2.47
C ALA A 114 4.84 2.40 -3.44
N LEU A 115 4.42 2.81 -4.63
CA LEU A 115 3.95 1.92 -5.69
C LEU A 115 4.80 2.10 -6.93
N ARG A 116 5.40 1.00 -7.38
CA ARG A 116 6.10 0.91 -8.66
C ARG A 116 5.15 0.36 -9.70
N HIS A 117 4.92 1.09 -10.79
CA HIS A 117 3.97 0.72 -11.83
C HIS A 117 4.42 1.17 -13.21
N ASP A 118 3.80 0.59 -14.24
CA ASP A 118 3.95 1.05 -15.62
C ASP A 118 3.45 2.51 -15.75
N PRO A 119 4.18 3.40 -16.44
CA PRO A 119 3.80 4.81 -16.59
C PRO A 119 2.46 5.06 -17.29
N GLN A 120 1.93 4.09 -18.04
CA GLN A 120 0.61 4.18 -18.66
C GLN A 120 -0.54 4.08 -17.65
N TYR A 121 -0.24 3.67 -16.42
CA TYR A 121 -1.19 3.57 -15.32
C TYR A 121 -1.01 4.72 -14.33
N THR A 122 -2.10 5.09 -13.69
CA THR A 122 -2.11 5.97 -12.53
C THR A 122 -2.17 5.14 -11.25
N SER A 123 -1.32 5.44 -10.28
CA SER A 123 -1.39 4.88 -8.94
C SER A 123 -2.10 5.83 -7.98
N LEU A 124 -2.92 5.27 -7.10
CA LEU A 124 -3.76 5.98 -6.14
C LEU A 124 -3.57 5.37 -4.75
N SER A 125 -3.71 6.18 -3.71
CA SER A 125 -3.76 5.72 -2.32
C SER A 125 -4.61 6.67 -1.46
N ASN A 126 -4.63 6.45 -0.14
CA ASN A 126 -5.33 7.30 0.82
C ASN A 126 -4.81 8.74 0.86
N MET A 127 -3.53 8.93 0.53
CA MET A 127 -2.82 10.21 0.63
C MET A 127 -2.33 10.65 -0.75
N PRO A 128 -2.08 11.95 -0.97
CA PRO A 128 -1.53 12.44 -2.24
C PRO A 128 -0.10 11.93 -2.48
N VAL A 129 0.31 11.91 -3.75
CA VAL A 129 1.69 11.63 -4.15
C VAL A 129 2.58 12.77 -3.63
N GLU A 130 3.60 12.42 -2.85
CA GLU A 130 4.61 13.34 -2.32
C GLU A 130 5.82 13.44 -3.27
N SER A 131 6.16 12.35 -3.96
CA SER A 131 7.22 12.34 -4.97
C SER A 131 7.02 11.21 -5.98
N SER A 132 7.50 11.41 -7.21
CA SER A 132 7.63 10.37 -8.24
C SER A 132 9.09 10.24 -8.63
N SER A 133 9.58 9.01 -8.82
CA SER A 133 10.87 8.78 -9.47
C SER A 133 10.81 9.14 -10.96
N LEU A 134 11.99 9.37 -11.56
CA LEU A 134 12.14 9.17 -13.00
C LEU A 134 11.90 7.70 -13.35
N ALA A 135 11.67 7.41 -14.63
CA ALA A 135 11.59 6.04 -15.10
C ALA A 135 12.92 5.31 -14.82
N ASP A 136 12.80 4.12 -14.22
CA ASP A 136 13.92 3.20 -14.00
C ASP A 136 14.45 2.66 -15.34
N GLU A 137 15.54 1.87 -15.32
CA GLU A 137 16.14 1.28 -16.52
C GLU A 137 15.17 0.40 -17.35
N ASP A 138 14.17 -0.20 -16.68
CA ASP A 138 13.11 -0.99 -17.33
C ASP A 138 11.87 -0.16 -17.71
N GLY A 139 11.92 1.16 -17.54
CA GLY A 139 10.86 2.10 -17.90
C GLY A 139 9.76 2.29 -16.84
N TRP A 140 9.84 1.63 -15.69
CA TRP A 140 8.84 1.73 -14.63
C TRP A 140 9.04 2.98 -13.75
N VAL A 141 7.95 3.52 -13.19
CA VAL A 141 8.00 4.67 -12.27
C VAL A 141 7.56 4.26 -10.88
N THR A 142 8.09 4.94 -9.85
CA THR A 142 7.71 4.73 -8.45
C THR A 142 7.12 6.00 -7.86
N ASN A 143 5.83 5.95 -7.52
CA ASN A 143 5.15 7.00 -6.76
C ASN A 143 5.24 6.73 -5.27
N ARG A 144 5.63 7.74 -4.49
CA ARG A 144 5.63 7.71 -3.02
C ARG A 144 4.53 8.62 -2.51
N PHE A 145 3.66 8.08 -1.67
CA PHE A 145 2.53 8.80 -1.10
C PHE A 145 2.87 9.36 0.28
N ALA A 146 2.29 10.52 0.61
CA ALA A 146 2.44 11.12 1.92
C ALA A 146 1.97 10.16 3.03
N ARG A 147 2.55 10.27 4.22
CA ARG A 147 2.22 9.41 5.36
C ARG A 147 0.77 9.61 5.82
N THR A 148 0.02 8.53 6.00
CA THR A 148 -1.37 8.59 6.50
C THR A 148 -1.43 9.06 7.96
N PRO A 149 -2.58 9.62 8.40
CA PRO A 149 -2.94 9.64 9.82
C PRO A 149 -2.97 8.23 10.42
N ARG A 150 -3.03 8.15 11.75
CA ARG A 150 -3.15 6.87 12.46
C ARG A 150 -4.53 6.24 12.19
N MET A 151 -4.55 5.07 11.56
CA MET A 151 -5.77 4.38 11.13
C MET A 151 -5.62 2.85 11.22
N SER A 152 -6.75 2.14 11.14
CA SER A 152 -6.78 0.66 11.11
C SER A 152 -6.43 0.13 9.71
N THR A 153 -5.91 -1.10 9.63
CA THR A 153 -5.46 -1.74 8.37
C THR A 153 -6.55 -1.81 7.31
N TYR A 154 -7.80 -2.04 7.69
CA TYR A 154 -8.91 -2.19 6.75
C TYR A 154 -9.26 -0.90 5.98
N TYR A 155 -8.81 0.28 6.42
CA TYR A 155 -8.97 1.55 5.70
C TYR A 155 -7.85 1.81 4.69
N LEU A 156 -6.73 1.09 4.78
CA LEU A 156 -5.63 1.26 3.86
C LEU A 156 -6.10 0.87 2.47
N ALA A 157 -5.84 1.73 1.50
CA ALA A 157 -6.27 1.53 0.14
C ALA A 157 -5.19 1.95 -0.85
N TRP A 158 -5.10 1.20 -1.92
CA TRP A 158 -4.40 1.61 -3.12
C TRP A 158 -5.00 1.00 -4.38
N ALA A 159 -4.73 1.66 -5.50
CA ALA A 159 -5.12 1.17 -6.81
C ALA A 159 -4.07 1.53 -7.86
N VAL A 160 -3.98 0.70 -8.90
CA VAL A 160 -3.23 0.97 -10.13
C VAL A 160 -4.20 0.75 -11.29
N CYS A 161 -4.55 1.83 -11.98
CA CYS A 161 -5.57 1.81 -13.04
C CYS A 161 -5.28 2.88 -14.10
N ASN A 162 -5.83 2.72 -15.30
CA ASN A 162 -5.74 3.70 -16.39
C ASN A 162 -7.08 4.44 -16.59
N PHE A 163 -7.68 4.88 -15.49
CA PHE A 163 -8.88 5.70 -15.51
C PHE A 163 -8.54 7.17 -15.73
N THR A 164 -9.47 7.88 -16.37
CA THR A 164 -9.49 9.34 -16.43
C THR A 164 -10.20 9.90 -15.21
N TYR A 165 -9.92 11.14 -14.82
CA TYR A 165 -10.57 11.75 -13.67
C TYR A 165 -11.13 13.14 -14.00
N LYS A 166 -12.16 13.54 -13.25
CA LYS A 166 -12.62 14.92 -13.14
C LYS A 166 -12.47 15.37 -11.71
N GLU A 167 -12.13 16.64 -11.51
CA GLU A 167 -11.97 17.21 -10.18
C GLU A 167 -12.95 18.36 -9.97
N THR A 168 -13.34 18.52 -8.72
CA THR A 168 -14.02 19.71 -8.21
C THR A 168 -13.42 20.08 -6.86
N GLN A 169 -13.67 21.30 -6.39
CA GLN A 169 -13.29 21.73 -5.05
C GLN A 169 -14.52 22.01 -4.22
N THR A 170 -14.51 21.59 -2.97
CA THR A 170 -15.52 21.99 -1.99
C THR A 170 -15.29 23.43 -1.53
N ASP A 171 -16.29 24.04 -0.90
CA ASP A 171 -16.18 25.36 -0.28
C ASP A 171 -15.07 25.41 0.80
N SER A 172 -14.75 24.26 1.40
CA SER A 172 -13.68 24.11 2.39
C SER A 172 -12.29 23.91 1.76
N GLY A 173 -12.15 24.00 0.44
CA GLY A 173 -10.89 23.85 -0.29
C GLY A 173 -10.40 22.41 -0.45
N VAL A 174 -11.27 21.42 -0.28
CA VAL A 174 -10.92 20.01 -0.48
C VAL A 174 -11.15 19.64 -1.95
N THR A 175 -10.12 19.17 -2.64
CA THR A 175 -10.24 18.61 -3.98
C THR A 175 -10.89 17.24 -3.93
N VAL A 176 -11.96 17.06 -4.71
CA VAL A 176 -12.68 15.81 -4.88
C VAL A 176 -12.52 15.35 -6.32
N SER A 177 -11.90 14.19 -6.52
CA SER A 177 -11.63 13.62 -7.83
C SER A 177 -12.52 12.40 -8.08
N SER A 178 -13.29 12.42 -9.16
CA SER A 178 -14.09 11.28 -9.65
C SER A 178 -13.35 10.58 -10.78
N LEU A 179 -12.86 9.37 -10.51
CA LEU A 179 -12.18 8.53 -11.50
C LEU A 179 -13.15 7.61 -12.23
N GLN A 180 -13.07 7.60 -13.55
CA GLN A 180 -13.96 6.85 -14.42
C GLN A 180 -13.23 6.35 -15.66
N ARG A 181 -13.82 5.34 -16.32
CA ARG A 181 -13.39 4.91 -17.65
C ARG A 181 -13.60 6.04 -18.64
N GLU A 182 -12.63 6.27 -19.51
CA GLU A 182 -12.62 7.37 -20.49
C GLU A 182 -13.94 7.49 -21.30
N MET A 183 -14.52 6.37 -21.72
CA MET A 183 -15.77 6.35 -22.51
C MET A 183 -17.00 6.80 -21.71
N LEU A 184 -17.01 6.63 -20.39
CA LEU A 184 -18.08 7.10 -19.50
C LEU A 184 -17.99 8.62 -19.32
N LEU A 185 -16.76 9.15 -19.24
CA LEU A 185 -16.52 10.58 -19.09
C LEU A 185 -17.04 11.36 -20.29
N LEU A 186 -16.82 10.86 -21.52
CA LEU A 186 -17.31 11.48 -22.76
C LEU A 186 -18.84 11.51 -22.84
N ARG A 187 -19.53 10.48 -22.33
CA ARG A 187 -21.01 10.45 -22.29
C ARG A 187 -21.57 11.49 -21.33
N LEU A 188 -20.98 11.64 -20.14
CA LEU A 188 -21.38 12.65 -19.17
C LEU A 188 -21.08 14.09 -19.63
N VAL A 189 -20.03 14.30 -20.43
CA VAL A 189 -19.77 15.62 -21.05
C VAL A 189 -20.77 15.89 -22.18
N GLY A 190 -21.10 14.88 -22.98
CA GLY A 190 -22.06 15.00 -24.08
C GLY A 190 -23.50 15.31 -23.64
N GLU A 191 -23.93 14.83 -22.47
CA GLU A 191 -25.26 15.13 -21.92
C GLU A 191 -25.35 16.54 -21.29
N SER A 192 -24.23 17.16 -20.91
CA SER A 192 -24.21 18.51 -20.34
C SER A 192 -24.23 19.63 -21.39
N ALA A 193 -24.16 19.31 -22.69
CA ALA A 193 -24.19 20.27 -23.80
C ALA A 193 -25.56 20.35 -24.50
N ALA A 194 -26.61 19.79 -23.88
CA ALA A 194 -27.95 19.69 -24.44
C ALA A 194 -29.03 20.48 -23.67
N ASP A 195 -28.66 21.37 -22.75
CA ASP A 195 -29.56 22.32 -22.08
C ASP A 195 -29.14 23.77 -22.32
#